data_AF-A0A6A4I9Q8-F1
#
_entry.id   AF-A0A6A4I9Q8-F1
#
_cell.length_a   1.000
_cell.length_b   1.000
_cell.length_c   1.000
_cell.angle_alpha   90.00
_cell.angle_beta   90.00
_cell.angle_gamma   90.00
#
_symmetry.space_group_name_H-M   'P 1'
#
loop_
_entity.id
_entity.type
_entity.pdbx_description
1 polymer ?
#
loop_
_entity_poly.entity_id
_entity_poly.type
_entity_poly.pdbx_seq_one_letter_code
_entity_poly.pdbx_strand_id
1 'polypeptide(L)'
;MSSTTNLVLSVVFFTIASGSTTARLCIRYRKQRLWWDDGWAILTLILSTLVDIALFEAVFEAGSDPVSPKAAQFWLNVTSFTVGVWSARISLILSVVRLIPPLFTLRRISEWAAVLFFLMCVGILIPKIYFCASSLSWDGPVPVCRLEKVAIGELITDVLADITLVAIPIRLLGYVSLPKDKRR
;
A
#
# COMPACT_ATOMS: atom_id res chain seq x y z
N MET A 1 -11.25 -9.42 23.29
CA MET A 1 -12.06 -8.71 22.28
C MET A 1 -12.70 -9.75 21.39
N SER A 2 -14.01 -9.63 21.10
CA SER A 2 -14.72 -10.59 20.24
C SER A 2 -14.16 -10.52 18.82
N SER A 3 -14.01 -11.67 18.15
CA SER A 3 -13.49 -11.78 16.78
C SER A 3 -14.23 -10.86 15.81
N THR A 4 -15.54 -10.69 16.01
CA THR A 4 -16.41 -9.82 15.20
C THR A 4 -16.05 -8.34 15.37
N THR A 5 -15.66 -7.89 16.57
CA THR A 5 -15.29 -6.49 16.82
C THR A 5 -14.03 -6.10 16.07
N ASN A 6 -13.03 -6.98 16.04
CA ASN A 6 -11.78 -6.75 15.29
C ASN A 6 -12.01 -6.70 13.78
N LEU A 7 -12.95 -7.53 13.28
CA LEU A 7 -13.29 -7.60 11.87
C LEU A 7 -14.01 -6.33 11.42
N VAL A 8 -15.00 -5.87 12.20
CA VAL A 8 -15.70 -4.60 11.95
C VAL A 8 -14.75 -3.42 11.97
N LEU A 9 -13.85 -3.34 12.96
CA LEU A 9 -12.84 -2.27 13.02
C LEU A 9 -11.96 -2.28 11.76
N SER A 10 -11.52 -3.46 11.33
CA SER A 10 -10.69 -3.60 10.12
C SER A 10 -11.43 -3.06 8.89
N VAL A 11 -12.67 -3.49 8.64
CA VAL A 11 -13.50 -3.01 7.51
C VAL A 11 -13.64 -1.49 7.52
N VAL A 12 -13.91 -0.89 8.68
CA VAL A 12 -14.07 0.57 8.79
C VAL A 12 -12.77 1.30 8.45
N PHE A 13 -11.62 0.85 8.98
CA PHE A 13 -10.34 1.48 8.64
C PHE A 13 -9.97 1.31 7.17
N PHE A 14 -10.23 0.13 6.59
CA PHE A 14 -9.97 -0.14 5.19
C PHE A 14 -10.82 0.71 4.25
N THR A 15 -12.13 0.80 4.50
CA THR A 15 -13.03 1.64 3.70
C THR A 15 -12.67 3.12 3.76
N ILE A 16 -12.27 3.64 4.93
CA ILE A 16 -11.77 5.02 5.07
C ILE A 16 -10.46 5.21 4.30
N ALA A 17 -9.53 4.25 4.40
CA ALA A 17 -8.26 4.30 3.70
C ALA A 17 -8.46 4.27 2.17
N SER A 18 -9.28 3.34 1.67
CA SER A 18 -9.70 3.24 0.27
C SER A 18 -10.34 4.54 -0.20
N GLY A 19 -11.33 5.06 0.52
CA GLY A 19 -12.01 6.31 0.18
C GLY A 19 -11.06 7.53 0.13
N SER A 20 -10.13 7.62 1.08
CA SER A 20 -9.12 8.69 1.08
C SER A 20 -8.18 8.60 -0.13
N THR A 21 -7.86 7.38 -0.57
CA THR A 21 -7.02 7.12 -1.74
C THR A 21 -7.75 7.49 -3.02
N THR A 22 -9.04 7.12 -3.12
CA THR A 22 -9.93 7.53 -4.22
C THR A 22 -10.07 9.04 -4.31
N ALA A 23 -10.28 9.73 -3.18
CA ALA A 23 -10.40 11.18 -3.15
C ALA A 23 -9.12 11.85 -3.66
N ARG A 24 -7.94 11.36 -3.24
CA ARG A 24 -6.64 11.85 -3.73
C ARG A 24 -6.47 11.64 -5.24
N LEU A 25 -6.85 10.46 -5.75
CA LEU A 25 -6.86 10.16 -7.19
C LEU A 25 -7.84 11.05 -7.95
N CYS A 26 -9.06 11.21 -7.47
CA CYS A 26 -10.08 12.07 -8.09
C CYS A 26 -9.64 13.53 -8.14
N ILE A 27 -9.01 14.05 -7.09
CA ILE A 27 -8.45 15.41 -7.08
C ILE A 27 -7.35 15.55 -8.15
N ARG A 28 -6.52 14.53 -8.36
CA ARG A 28 -5.47 14.50 -9.41
C ARG A 28 -6.06 14.33 -10.81
N TYR A 29 -7.03 13.44 -10.98
CA TYR A 29 -7.76 13.22 -12.24
C TYR A 29 -8.42 14.52 -12.71
N ARG A 30 -9.04 15.25 -11.78
CA ARG A 30 -9.67 16.56 -12.06
C ARG A 30 -8.67 17.64 -12.49
N LYS A 31 -7.37 17.46 -12.20
CA LYS A 31 -6.29 18.35 -12.65
C LYS A 31 -5.64 17.93 -13.99
N GLN A 32 -6.19 16.92 -14.70
CA GLN A 32 -5.84 16.59 -16.10
C GLN A 32 -4.33 16.36 -16.35
N ARG A 33 -3.63 15.69 -15.43
CA ARG A 33 -2.23 15.24 -15.61
C ARG A 33 -2.12 13.71 -15.51
N LEU A 34 -2.90 13.02 -16.32
CA LEU A 34 -2.89 11.56 -16.40
C LEU A 34 -1.63 11.08 -17.12
N TRP A 35 -0.85 10.23 -16.45
CA TRP A 35 0.38 9.63 -16.96
C TRP A 35 0.47 8.17 -16.52
N TRP A 36 1.42 7.40 -17.07
CA TRP A 36 1.65 5.96 -16.76
C TRP A 36 1.69 5.60 -15.25
N ASP A 37 2.06 6.57 -14.40
CA ASP A 37 2.01 6.47 -12.93
C ASP A 37 0.61 6.23 -12.34
N ASP A 38 -0.44 6.76 -12.97
CA ASP A 38 -1.83 6.53 -12.52
C ASP A 38 -2.27 5.08 -12.73
N GLY A 39 -1.55 4.31 -13.57
CA GLY A 39 -1.79 2.88 -13.74
C GLY A 39 -1.58 2.09 -12.44
N TRP A 40 -0.51 2.40 -11.69
CA TRP A 40 -0.25 1.79 -10.38
C TRP A 40 -1.29 2.22 -9.34
N ALA A 41 -1.74 3.47 -9.41
CA ALA A 41 -2.76 4.00 -8.51
C ALA A 41 -4.15 3.38 -8.77
N ILE A 42 -4.52 3.19 -10.03
CA ILE A 42 -5.75 2.50 -10.45
C ILE A 42 -5.68 1.01 -10.08
N LEU A 43 -4.54 0.35 -10.33
CA LEU A 43 -4.32 -1.04 -9.94
C LEU A 43 -4.49 -1.22 -8.42
N THR A 44 -3.91 -0.31 -7.63
CA THR A 44 -4.08 -0.29 -6.17
C THR A 44 -5.54 -0.18 -5.77
N LEU A 45 -6.27 0.73 -6.42
CA LEU A 45 -7.69 0.94 -6.15
C LEU A 45 -8.51 -0.32 -6.42
N ILE A 46 -8.30 -0.95 -7.58
CA ILE A 46 -8.98 -2.18 -7.96
C ILE A 46 -8.68 -3.27 -6.93
N LEU A 47 -7.40 -3.50 -6.62
CA LEU A 47 -6.97 -4.52 -5.66
C LEU A 47 -7.54 -4.27 -4.25
N SER A 48 -7.51 -3.04 -3.76
CA SER A 48 -8.09 -2.70 -2.46
C SER A 48 -9.60 -2.86 -2.43
N THR A 49 -10.31 -2.47 -3.50
CA THR A 49 -11.77 -2.66 -3.57
C THR A 49 -12.17 -4.12 -3.60
N LEU A 50 -11.39 -4.98 -4.25
CA LEU A 50 -11.63 -6.43 -4.24
C LEU A 50 -11.44 -7.02 -2.84
N VAL A 51 -10.46 -6.52 -2.08
CA VAL A 51 -10.27 -6.91 -0.67
C VAL A 51 -11.42 -6.43 0.20
N ASP A 52 -11.89 -5.19 0.03
CA ASP A 52 -13.03 -4.64 0.77
C ASP A 52 -14.31 -5.45 0.52
N ILE A 53 -14.59 -5.82 -0.73
CA ILE A 53 -15.73 -6.66 -1.10
C ILE A 53 -15.62 -8.04 -0.45
N ALA A 54 -14.45 -8.68 -0.56
CA ALA A 54 -14.20 -9.98 0.05
C ALA A 54 -14.35 -9.96 1.59
N LEU A 55 -13.90 -8.88 2.24
CA LEU A 55 -14.01 -8.74 3.69
C LEU A 55 -15.45 -8.46 4.12
N PHE A 56 -16.20 -7.69 3.33
CA PHE A 56 -17.61 -7.41 3.55
C PHE A 56 -18.48 -8.67 3.40
N GLU A 57 -18.22 -9.49 2.39
CA GLU A 57 -18.86 -10.81 2.23
C GLU A 57 -18.60 -11.71 3.43
N ALA A 58 -17.37 -11.72 3.99
CA ALA A 58 -17.05 -12.49 5.18
C ALA A 58 -17.78 -12.02 6.46
N VAL A 59 -18.16 -10.73 6.56
CA VAL A 59 -19.01 -10.22 7.65
C VAL A 59 -20.44 -10.75 7.51
N PHE A 60 -20.96 -10.76 6.29
CA PHE A 60 -22.35 -11.11 5.99
C PHE A 60 -22.59 -12.63 5.95
N GLU A 61 -21.65 -13.42 5.44
CA GLU A 61 -21.71 -14.89 5.43
C GLU A 61 -21.53 -15.52 6.83
N ALA A 62 -21.21 -14.74 7.87
CA ALA A 62 -21.28 -15.23 9.25
C ALA A 62 -22.69 -15.73 9.66
N GLY A 63 -23.71 -15.56 8.81
CA GLY A 63 -25.07 -16.09 8.98
C GLY A 63 -25.56 -17.11 7.93
N SER A 64 -24.81 -17.49 6.88
CA SER A 64 -25.30 -18.44 5.85
C SER A 64 -24.14 -19.15 5.10
N ASP A 65 -24.40 -20.37 4.61
CA ASP A 65 -23.42 -21.34 4.10
C ASP A 65 -22.36 -20.78 3.12
N PRO A 66 -21.09 -21.24 3.20
CA PRO A 66 -19.96 -20.64 2.49
C PRO A 66 -19.85 -21.15 1.06
N VAL A 67 -20.09 -20.29 0.06
CA VAL A 67 -19.90 -20.63 -1.37
C VAL A 67 -18.61 -20.05 -1.95
N SER A 68 -17.83 -19.27 -1.18
CA SER A 68 -16.53 -18.77 -1.64
C SER A 68 -15.42 -19.84 -1.53
N PRO A 69 -14.53 -19.98 -2.54
CA PRO A 69 -13.30 -20.74 -2.38
C PRO A 69 -12.39 -20.01 -1.38
N LYS A 70 -12.50 -20.37 -0.09
CA LYS A 70 -11.78 -19.77 1.04
C LYS A 70 -10.28 -19.56 0.80
N ALA A 71 -9.65 -20.46 0.03
CA ALA A 71 -8.26 -20.34 -0.37
C ALA A 71 -8.01 -19.14 -1.32
N ALA A 72 -8.83 -18.95 -2.35
CA ALA A 72 -8.68 -17.84 -3.29
C ALA A 72 -8.88 -16.50 -2.59
N GLN A 73 -9.86 -16.40 -1.69
CA GLN A 73 -10.10 -15.21 -0.87
C GLN A 73 -8.92 -14.90 0.06
N PHE A 74 -8.33 -15.92 0.68
CA PHE A 74 -7.14 -15.78 1.51
C PHE A 74 -5.93 -15.26 0.71
N TRP A 75 -5.63 -15.88 -0.42
CA TRP A 75 -4.51 -15.48 -1.28
C TRP A 75 -4.71 -14.10 -1.91
N LEU A 76 -5.93 -13.79 -2.34
CA LEU A 76 -6.29 -12.46 -2.83
C LEU A 76 -6.09 -11.42 -1.73
N ASN A 77 -6.54 -11.67 -0.51
CA ASN A 77 -6.42 -10.72 0.58
C ASN A 77 -4.94 -10.46 0.95
N VAL A 78 -4.16 -11.53 1.20
CA VAL A 78 -2.74 -11.42 1.55
C VAL A 78 -1.93 -10.72 0.46
N THR A 79 -2.13 -11.08 -0.80
CA THR A 79 -1.33 -10.54 -1.91
C THR A 79 -1.77 -9.14 -2.29
N SER A 80 -3.08 -8.91 -2.42
CA SER A 80 -3.63 -7.61 -2.84
C SER A 80 -3.41 -6.53 -1.79
N PHE A 81 -3.46 -6.87 -0.50
CA PHE A 81 -3.17 -5.92 0.56
C PHE A 81 -1.72 -5.42 0.49
N THR A 82 -0.75 -6.34 0.45
CA THR A 82 0.66 -5.95 0.39
C THR A 82 0.98 -5.22 -0.92
N VAL A 83 0.56 -5.75 -2.07
CA VAL A 83 0.78 -5.07 -3.37
C VAL A 83 0.12 -3.70 -3.39
N GLY A 84 -1.10 -3.57 -2.86
CA GLY A 84 -1.85 -2.32 -2.81
C GLY A 84 -1.14 -1.25 -1.98
N VAL A 85 -0.73 -1.58 -0.75
CA VAL A 85 -0.02 -0.63 0.13
C VAL A 85 1.28 -0.13 -0.50
N TRP A 86 2.09 -1.05 -1.04
CA TRP A 86 3.36 -0.68 -1.66
C TRP A 86 3.17 0.11 -2.96
N SER A 87 2.16 -0.25 -3.76
CA SER A 87 1.81 0.48 -4.97
C SER A 87 1.31 1.90 -4.67
N ALA A 88 0.55 2.09 -3.59
CA ALA A 88 0.17 3.42 -3.10
C ALA A 88 1.40 4.28 -2.73
N ARG A 89 2.38 3.70 -2.02
CA ARG A 89 3.63 4.37 -1.66
C ARG A 89 4.45 4.76 -2.89
N ILE A 90 4.51 3.90 -3.90
CA ILE A 90 5.18 4.17 -5.18
C ILE A 90 4.48 5.33 -5.93
N SER A 91 3.15 5.34 -5.99
CA SER A 91 2.39 6.44 -6.60
C SER A 91 2.59 7.77 -5.84
N LEU A 92 2.71 7.73 -4.51
CA LEU A 92 3.01 8.93 -3.72
C LEU A 92 4.40 9.50 -4.05
N ILE A 93 5.44 8.66 -4.08
CA ILE A 93 6.80 9.15 -4.35
C ILE A 93 6.93 9.68 -5.78
N LEU A 94 6.35 8.99 -6.77
CA LEU A 94 6.33 9.42 -8.17
C LEU A 94 5.58 10.74 -8.34
N SER A 95 4.51 10.96 -7.58
CA SER A 95 3.86 12.28 -7.55
C SER A 95 4.72 13.37 -6.92
N VAL A 96 5.53 13.07 -5.90
CA VAL A 96 6.45 14.05 -5.32
C VAL A 96 7.55 14.41 -6.33
N VAL A 97 8.10 13.42 -7.04
CA VAL A 97 9.11 13.62 -8.10
C VAL A 97 8.63 14.65 -9.13
N ARG A 98 7.36 14.57 -9.53
CA ARG A 98 6.75 15.49 -10.51
C ARG A 98 6.59 16.92 -10.02
N LEU A 99 6.53 17.13 -8.70
CA LEU A 99 6.40 18.46 -8.11
C LEU A 99 7.76 19.17 -8.07
N ILE A 100 8.87 18.42 -8.10
CA ILE A 100 10.23 18.95 -8.02
C ILE A 100 10.69 19.36 -9.42
N PRO A 101 11.14 20.62 -9.63
CA PRO A 101 11.67 21.04 -10.92
C PRO A 101 12.93 20.24 -11.30
N PRO A 102 13.15 19.98 -12.60
CA PRO A 102 14.14 19.01 -13.11
C PRO A 102 15.61 19.34 -12.82
N LEU A 103 15.89 20.49 -12.22
CA LEU A 103 17.22 21.02 -11.95
C LEU A 103 17.91 20.39 -10.73
N PHE A 104 17.19 19.60 -9.92
CA PHE A 104 17.72 19.07 -8.66
C PHE A 104 18.07 17.58 -8.73
N THR A 105 19.22 17.22 -8.15
CA THR A 105 19.67 15.83 -7.90
C THR A 105 18.64 15.01 -7.10
N LEU A 106 17.74 15.69 -6.37
CA LEU A 106 16.57 15.12 -5.69
C LEU A 106 15.70 14.26 -6.60
N ARG A 107 15.56 14.62 -7.89
CA ARG A 107 14.77 13.82 -8.86
C ARG A 107 15.34 12.43 -9.05
N ARG A 108 16.66 12.34 -9.22
CA ARG A 108 17.36 11.05 -9.37
C ARG A 108 17.24 10.23 -8.10
N ILE A 109 17.39 10.85 -6.92
CA ILE A 109 17.23 10.17 -5.62
C ILE A 109 15.81 9.58 -5.47
N SER A 110 14.78 10.34 -5.85
CA SER A 110 13.40 9.89 -5.73
C SER A 110 13.02 8.82 -6.76
N GLU A 111 13.60 8.86 -7.96
CA GLU A 111 13.48 7.78 -8.95
C GLU A 111 14.12 6.49 -8.43
N TRP A 112 15.33 6.56 -7.86
CA TRP A 112 15.97 5.42 -7.20
C TRP A 112 15.15 4.90 -6.01
N ALA A 113 14.54 5.79 -5.23
CA ALA A 113 13.67 5.40 -4.12
C ALA A 113 12.40 4.68 -4.59
N ALA A 114 11.81 5.06 -5.73
CA ALA A 114 10.68 4.34 -6.31
C ALA A 114 11.08 2.91 -6.74
N VAL A 115 12.25 2.75 -7.36
CA VAL A 115 12.80 1.43 -7.71
C VAL A 115 13.08 0.61 -6.45
N LEU A 116 13.65 1.23 -5.41
CA LEU A 116 13.91 0.57 -4.14
C LEU A 116 12.62 0.09 -3.46
N PHE A 117 11.55 0.90 -3.48
CA PHE A 117 10.25 0.52 -2.93
C PHE A 117 9.63 -0.64 -3.69
N PHE A 118 9.76 -0.67 -5.02
CA PHE A 118 9.33 -1.82 -5.81
C PHE A 118 10.11 -3.09 -5.45
N LEU A 119 11.43 -2.99 -5.32
CA LEU A 119 12.27 -4.12 -4.89
C LEU A 119 11.93 -4.60 -3.47
N MET A 120 11.65 -3.68 -2.55
CA MET A 120 11.21 -4.03 -1.18
C MET A 120 9.85 -4.73 -1.20
N CYS A 121 8.89 -4.25 -2.01
CA CYS A 121 7.59 -4.91 -2.19
C CYS A 121 7.76 -6.37 -2.63
N VAL A 122 8.54 -6.61 -3.69
CA VAL A 122 8.82 -7.97 -4.18
C VAL A 122 9.58 -8.78 -3.13
N GLY A 123 10.57 -8.18 -2.47
CA GLY A 123 11.38 -8.81 -1.43
C GLY A 123 10.60 -9.23 -0.19
N ILE A 124 9.45 -8.61 0.09
CA ILE A 124 8.53 -9.00 1.17
C ILE A 124 7.50 -10.01 0.65
N LEU A 125 6.96 -9.81 -0.56
CA LEU A 125 5.97 -10.72 -1.15
C LEU A 125 6.51 -12.14 -1.34
N ILE A 126 7.73 -12.30 -1.85
CA ILE A 126 8.35 -13.60 -2.08
C ILE A 126 8.40 -14.46 -0.80
N PRO A 127 9.00 -14.01 0.31
CA PRO A 127 9.02 -14.79 1.54
C PRO A 127 7.62 -14.98 2.12
N LYS A 128 6.70 -14.00 2.02
CA LYS A 128 5.30 -14.19 2.45
C LYS A 128 4.66 -15.36 1.72
N ILE A 129 4.73 -15.37 0.38
CA ILE A 129 4.15 -16.42 -0.45
C ILE A 129 4.86 -17.75 -0.20
N TYR A 130 6.19 -17.76 -0.11
CA TYR A 130 6.97 -18.97 0.10
C TYR A 130 6.64 -19.65 1.43
N PHE A 131 6.65 -18.91 2.54
CA PHE A 131 6.30 -19.48 3.85
C PHE A 131 4.85 -19.95 3.88
N CYS A 132 3.95 -19.19 3.25
CA CYS A 132 2.53 -19.51 3.28
C CYS A 132 2.15 -20.69 2.39
N ALA A 133 2.78 -20.82 1.22
CA ALA A 133 2.61 -21.96 0.32
C ALA A 133 3.25 -23.23 0.90
N SER A 134 4.37 -23.08 1.62
CA SER A 134 5.07 -24.21 2.25
C SER A 134 4.33 -24.78 3.45
N SER A 135 3.53 -23.99 4.16
CA SER A 135 2.70 -24.49 5.25
C SER A 135 1.37 -25.01 4.70
N LEU A 136 1.05 -26.30 4.85
CA LEU A 136 -0.25 -26.87 4.45
C LEU A 136 -1.45 -26.30 5.26
N SER A 137 -1.22 -25.30 6.11
CA SER A 137 -2.24 -24.65 6.96
C SER A 137 -3.21 -23.75 6.18
N TRP A 138 -2.96 -23.48 4.89
CA TRP A 138 -3.88 -22.73 4.03
C TRP A 138 -5.04 -23.59 3.48
N ASP A 139 -4.93 -24.93 3.53
CA ASP A 139 -5.96 -25.88 3.07
C ASP A 139 -6.96 -26.26 4.19
N GLY A 140 -6.87 -25.59 5.35
CA GLY A 140 -7.75 -25.82 6.49
C GLY A 140 -9.09 -25.07 6.41
N PRO A 141 -10.07 -25.44 7.26
CA PRO A 141 -11.38 -24.78 7.31
C PRO A 141 -11.32 -23.28 7.68
N VAL A 142 -10.23 -22.86 8.31
CA VAL A 142 -9.84 -21.47 8.57
C VAL A 142 -8.40 -21.29 8.09
N PRO A 143 -8.15 -20.67 6.93
CA PRO A 143 -6.80 -20.47 6.42
C PRO A 143 -6.09 -19.42 7.27
N VAL A 144 -5.11 -19.85 8.07
CA VAL A 144 -4.28 -18.95 8.88
C VAL A 144 -2.82 -19.19 8.55
N CYS A 145 -2.11 -18.08 8.34
CA CYS A 145 -0.69 -18.10 8.04
C CYS A 145 0.06 -17.30 9.09
N ARG A 146 0.94 -17.98 9.82
CA ARG A 146 1.67 -17.40 10.94
C ARG A 146 3.02 -16.84 10.45
N LEU A 147 3.05 -15.54 10.19
CA LEU A 147 4.22 -14.84 9.67
C LEU A 147 4.99 -14.08 10.76
N GLU A 148 5.29 -14.69 11.90
CA GLU A 148 5.91 -14.00 13.05
C GLU A 148 7.24 -13.30 12.69
N LYS A 149 8.14 -13.97 11.96
CA LYS A 149 9.45 -13.40 11.59
C LYS A 149 9.37 -12.42 10.41
N VAL A 150 8.49 -12.71 9.44
CA VAL A 150 8.32 -11.87 8.26
C VAL A 150 7.58 -10.57 8.61
N ALA A 151 6.66 -10.61 9.59
CA ALA A 151 5.93 -9.43 10.05
C ALA A 151 6.84 -8.37 10.67
N ILE A 152 7.90 -8.77 11.39
CA ILE A 152 8.88 -7.81 11.95
C ILE A 152 9.63 -7.11 10.82
N GLY A 153 10.08 -7.88 9.82
CA GLY A 153 10.74 -7.32 8.64
C GLY A 153 9.84 -6.36 7.88
N GLU A 154 8.58 -6.76 7.65
CA GLU A 154 7.55 -5.94 7.00
C GLU A 154 7.32 -4.63 7.76
N LEU A 155 7.18 -4.68 9.09
CA LEU A 155 6.99 -3.49 9.92
C LEU A 155 8.18 -2.53 9.83
N ILE A 156 9.41 -3.04 9.89
CA ILE A 156 10.62 -2.20 9.80
C ILE A 156 10.70 -1.53 8.42
N THR A 157 10.47 -2.29 7.35
CA THR A 157 10.49 -1.74 5.99
C THR A 157 9.39 -0.72 5.76
N ASP A 158 8.22 -0.93 6.36
CA ASP A 158 7.10 -0.01 6.29
C ASP A 158 7.42 1.33 6.96
N VAL A 159 7.97 1.28 8.18
CA VAL A 159 8.38 2.49 8.91
C VAL A 159 9.47 3.25 8.13
N LEU A 160 10.45 2.55 7.56
CA LEU A 160 11.51 3.18 6.77
C LEU A 160 10.97 3.84 5.49
N ALA A 161 10.02 3.19 4.81
CA ALA A 161 9.38 3.74 3.63
C ALA A 161 8.59 5.01 3.95
N ASP A 162 7.84 5.00 5.06
CA ASP A 162 7.04 6.13 5.49
C ASP A 162 7.91 7.32 5.95
N ILE A 163 9.00 7.06 6.68
CA ILE A 163 10.00 8.09 7.04
C ILE A 163 10.57 8.72 5.76
N THR A 164 10.91 7.91 4.76
CA THR A 164 11.47 8.38 3.50
C THR A 164 10.46 9.26 2.74
N LEU A 165 9.20 8.86 2.70
CA LEU A 165 8.10 9.62 2.07
C LEU A 165 7.88 10.99 2.72
N VAL A 166 8.07 11.11 4.03
CA VAL A 166 7.91 12.37 4.76
C VAL A 166 9.18 13.23 4.68
N ALA A 167 10.37 12.62 4.73
CA ALA A 167 11.64 13.34 4.72
C ALA A 167 11.92 14.06 3.40
N ILE A 168 11.56 13.46 2.26
CA ILE A 168 11.78 14.05 0.92
C ILE A 168 11.11 15.43 0.76
N PRO A 169 9.79 15.58 0.96
CA PRO A 169 9.12 16.88 0.81
C PRO A 169 9.57 17.90 1.86
N ILE A 170 9.90 17.48 3.10
CA ILE A 170 10.43 18.39 4.12
C ILE A 170 11.79 18.96 3.70
N ARG A 171 12.70 18.12 3.18
CA ARG A 171 13.99 18.60 2.67
C ARG A 171 13.83 19.53 1.48
N LEU A 172 12.86 19.27 0.60
CA LEU A 172 12.54 20.14 -0.52
C LEU A 172 12.06 21.51 -0.04
N LEU A 173 11.09 21.54 0.88
CA LEU A 173 10.59 22.79 1.49
C LEU A 173 11.73 23.57 2.18
N GLY A 174 12.58 22.87 2.94
CA GLY A 174 13.75 23.49 3.58
C GLY A 174 14.71 24.15 2.58
N TYR A 175 14.91 23.56 1.40
CA TYR A 175 15.77 24.12 0.36
C TYR A 175 15.14 25.33 -0.35
N VAL A 176 13.83 25.26 -0.64
CA VAL A 176 13.09 26.35 -1.30
C VAL A 176 12.93 27.57 -0.38
N SER A 177 12.83 27.37 0.94
CA SER A 177 12.74 28.45 1.93
C SER A 177 14.08 29.12 2.26
N LEU A 178 15.20 28.68 1.67
CA LEU A 178 16.55 29.20 1.96
C LEU A 178 17.23 30.03 0.84
N PRO A 179 16.60 31.01 0.17
CA PRO A 179 17.35 32.13 -0.39
C PRO A 179 17.60 33.16 0.73
N LYS A 180 18.56 32.85 1.64
CA LYS A 180 19.04 33.83 2.63
C LYS A 180 20.07 34.83 2.05
N ASP A 181 20.39 34.73 0.77
CA ASP A 181 21.49 35.47 0.13
C ASP A 181 21.05 36.65 -0.76
N LYS A 182 19.84 37.18 -0.55
CA LYS A 182 19.37 38.46 -1.14
C LYS A 182 18.78 39.41 -0.11
N ARG A 183 19.22 39.30 1.14
CA ARG A 183 18.93 40.29 2.20
C ARG A 183 20.19 41.09 2.51
N ARG A 184 20.68 41.81 1.51
CA ARG A 184 21.65 42.88 1.69
C ARG A 184 21.33 44.00 0.71
#